data_AF-A0AAW1C9L7-F1
#
_entry.id   AF-A0AAW1C9L7-F1
#
_cell.length_a   1.000
_cell.length_b   1.000
_cell.length_c   1.000
_cell.angle_alpha   90.00
_cell.angle_beta   90.00
_cell.angle_gamma   90.00
#
_symmetry.space_group_name_H-M   'P 1'
#
loop_
_entity.id
_entity.type
_entity.pdbx_description
1 polymer ?
#
loop_
_entity_poly.entity_id
_entity_poly.type
_entity_poly.pdbx_seq_one_letter_code
_entity_poly.pdbx_strand_id
1 'polypeptide(L)'
;MREEVSYFSANTKGIVPGASPQVLHVKIISGQNFPKPKGACAKGDVIDPYVCLEIHGIPADRTEQRTKTVQQNSDNPIFDESFEFEINLPELAMIRFVVLDDDYIGDEFIGQYTIPLECLRSGYRHVPLRSFVGDIMEHVTLFVHIAITNRSGGGKAQKRSLTARIGMKTRDYTMLRNTTLKIIDDIFKLAVHPLREATDLRENMQNSILSVKELCGLPPITSLKQWILTLVSRLMNSDSVPSVALCMKDNFPYLEPLGTLTDVQKKVLAAYDQMIQESKFLIETADTVYDKIIQCQKAGMELHEELHNLGTKEGLKGRKLSKAIESFAWNITVLKGQGDLLRNAKNEAIENMKQIQLACLSCGLSKSRSGNSDAKAKRERWLWFSLSSTKYATALDKMIPGFAEQRLEM
;
A
#
# COMPACT_ATOMS: atom_id res chain seq x y z
N MET A 1 -2.08 17.97 -5.95
CA MET A 1 -2.66 18.65 -7.13
C MET A 1 -3.65 19.75 -6.79
N ARG A 2 -4.47 19.61 -5.74
CA ARG A 2 -5.44 20.65 -5.32
C ARG A 2 -4.83 21.76 -4.46
N GLU A 3 -3.51 21.83 -4.42
CA GLU A 3 -2.80 22.74 -3.52
C GLU A 3 -2.23 23.91 -4.29
N GLU A 4 -2.40 25.09 -3.71
CA GLU A 4 -2.01 26.38 -4.28
C GLU A 4 -0.52 26.45 -4.62
N VAL A 5 0.33 25.88 -3.75
CA VAL A 5 1.77 25.78 -3.98
C VAL A 5 2.17 24.31 -3.95
N SER A 6 1.96 23.63 -5.08
CA SER A 6 2.47 22.27 -5.30
C SER A 6 3.13 22.13 -6.67
N TYR A 7 4.31 21.53 -6.70
CA TYR A 7 4.96 21.15 -7.94
C TYR A 7 4.57 19.71 -8.28
N PHE A 8 3.87 19.55 -9.40
CA PHE A 8 3.64 18.25 -10.02
C PHE A 8 4.02 18.30 -11.49
N SER A 9 4.74 17.30 -11.96
CA SER A 9 4.98 17.09 -13.39
C SER A 9 4.79 15.61 -13.71
N ALA A 10 3.83 15.33 -14.61
CA ALA A 10 3.50 13.97 -15.04
C ALA A 10 4.70 13.26 -15.69
N ASN A 11 5.63 14.02 -16.28
CA ASN A 11 6.81 13.49 -16.97
C ASN A 11 8.00 13.24 -16.03
N THR A 12 7.83 13.41 -14.71
CA THR A 12 8.91 13.18 -13.73
C THR A 12 9.27 11.69 -13.73
N LYS A 13 10.52 11.36 -14.07
CA LYS A 13 11.03 9.98 -14.13
C LYS A 13 11.40 9.39 -12.75
N GLY A 14 10.85 9.92 -11.65
CA GLY A 14 11.24 9.58 -10.28
C GLY A 14 10.07 9.64 -9.30
N ILE A 15 10.33 9.33 -8.03
CA ILE A 15 9.31 9.30 -6.98
C ILE A 15 8.72 10.71 -6.81
N VAL A 16 7.41 10.82 -6.93
CA VAL A 16 6.67 12.05 -6.66
C VAL A 16 6.71 12.30 -5.15
N PRO A 17 7.19 13.47 -4.67
CA PRO A 17 7.24 13.72 -3.24
C PRO A 17 5.86 13.60 -2.59
N GLY A 18 5.78 12.86 -1.48
CA GLY A 18 4.52 12.60 -0.77
C GLY A 18 3.69 11.42 -1.31
N ALA A 19 4.01 10.90 -2.50
CA ALA A 19 3.40 9.68 -2.99
C ALA A 19 4.11 8.45 -2.41
N SER A 20 3.34 7.42 -2.06
CA SER A 20 3.86 6.11 -1.67
C SER A 20 3.78 5.16 -2.87
N PRO A 21 4.91 4.82 -3.53
CA PRO A 21 4.90 3.86 -4.63
C PRO A 21 4.41 2.49 -4.16
N GLN A 22 3.65 1.81 -5.02
CA GLN A 22 3.08 0.49 -4.74
C GLN A 22 3.52 -0.53 -5.78
N VAL A 23 3.53 -1.80 -5.39
CA VAL A 23 3.65 -2.94 -6.29
C VAL A 23 2.31 -3.66 -6.32
N LEU A 24 1.73 -3.74 -7.51
CA LEU A 24 0.48 -4.43 -7.77
C LEU A 24 0.79 -5.82 -8.34
N HIS A 25 0.33 -6.85 -7.64
CA HIS A 25 0.37 -8.23 -8.11
C HIS A 25 -1.03 -8.65 -8.54
N VAL A 26 -1.15 -9.11 -9.78
CA VAL A 26 -2.42 -9.58 -10.36
C VAL A 26 -2.21 -10.99 -10.89
N LYS A 27 -3.00 -11.93 -10.39
CA LYS A 27 -3.08 -13.27 -10.96
C LYS A 27 -4.40 -13.42 -11.71
N ILE A 28 -4.33 -13.68 -13.01
CA ILE A 28 -5.47 -14.01 -13.85
C ILE A 28 -5.64 -15.52 -13.80
N ILE A 29 -6.75 -15.98 -13.20
CA ILE A 29 -6.97 -17.40 -12.94
C ILE A 29 -7.80 -17.99 -14.07
N SER A 30 -9.01 -17.47 -14.30
CA SER A 30 -9.92 -17.99 -15.33
C SER A 30 -10.93 -16.95 -15.81
N GLY A 31 -11.58 -17.25 -16.94
CA GLY A 31 -12.75 -16.53 -17.47
C GLY A 31 -14.04 -17.34 -17.34
N GLN A 32 -15.18 -16.67 -17.42
CA GLN A 32 -16.51 -17.29 -17.40
C GLN A 32 -17.40 -16.67 -18.49
N ASN A 33 -18.05 -17.53 -19.27
CA ASN A 33 -19.14 -17.18 -20.20
C ASN A 33 -18.80 -16.07 -21.21
N PHE A 34 -17.61 -16.11 -21.80
CA PHE A 34 -17.23 -15.12 -22.80
C PHE A 34 -18.13 -15.21 -24.05
N PRO A 35 -18.76 -14.11 -24.48
CA PRO A 35 -19.56 -14.14 -25.69
C PRO A 35 -18.66 -14.19 -26.91
N LYS A 36 -19.18 -14.84 -27.95
CA LYS A 36 -18.58 -14.81 -29.28
C LYS A 36 -18.62 -13.37 -29.82
N PRO A 37 -17.49 -12.81 -30.26
CA PRO A 37 -17.49 -11.50 -30.87
C PRO A 37 -18.26 -11.52 -32.20
N LYS A 38 -18.87 -10.37 -32.53
CA LYS A 38 -19.85 -10.24 -33.63
C LYS A 38 -19.20 -9.80 -34.96
N GLY A 39 -17.87 -9.77 -35.03
CA GLY A 39 -17.08 -9.34 -36.19
C GLY A 39 -17.03 -10.42 -37.27
N ALA A 40 -16.96 -10.00 -38.52
CA ALA A 40 -17.23 -10.84 -39.68
C ALA A 40 -16.00 -11.67 -40.11
N CYS A 41 -15.86 -12.87 -39.55
CA CYS A 41 -15.38 -14.09 -40.25
C CYS A 41 -15.50 -15.30 -39.30
N ALA A 42 -16.72 -15.58 -38.82
CA ALA A 42 -17.04 -16.76 -38.01
C ALA A 42 -16.79 -18.08 -38.78
N LYS A 43 -15.52 -18.50 -38.87
CA LYS A 43 -15.12 -19.85 -39.23
C LYS A 43 -14.36 -20.48 -38.05
N GLY A 44 -15.06 -20.53 -36.93
CA GLY A 44 -14.68 -21.26 -35.73
C GLY A 44 -15.83 -21.21 -34.75
N ASP A 45 -16.27 -22.36 -34.24
CA ASP A 45 -17.30 -22.41 -33.19
C ASP A 45 -16.75 -22.06 -31.80
N VAL A 46 -15.46 -21.77 -31.71
CA VAL A 46 -14.68 -21.68 -30.48
C VAL A 46 -13.85 -20.41 -30.50
N ILE A 47 -13.80 -19.73 -29.36
CA ILE A 47 -12.95 -18.56 -29.12
C ILE A 47 -11.59 -19.02 -28.58
N ASP A 48 -10.55 -18.27 -28.90
CA ASP A 48 -9.19 -18.41 -28.42
C ASP A 48 -8.83 -17.19 -27.55
N PRO A 49 -9.38 -17.08 -26.34
CA PRO A 49 -9.28 -15.85 -25.55
C PRO A 49 -7.89 -15.67 -24.93
N TYR A 50 -7.49 -14.42 -24.80
CA TYR A 50 -6.40 -13.96 -23.92
C TYR A 50 -6.80 -12.68 -23.17
N VAL A 51 -6.11 -12.39 -22.07
CA VAL A 51 -6.36 -11.20 -21.25
C VAL A 51 -5.18 -10.25 -21.34
N CYS A 52 -5.43 -9.02 -21.75
CA CYS A 52 -4.50 -7.91 -21.65
C CYS A 52 -4.75 -7.10 -20.36
N LEU A 53 -3.68 -6.83 -19.64
CA LEU A 53 -3.62 -5.98 -18.46
C LEU A 53 -2.88 -4.70 -18.80
N GLU A 54 -3.60 -3.59 -18.73
CA GLU A 54 -3.08 -2.27 -19.03
C GLU A 54 -3.10 -1.41 -17.77
N ILE A 55 -1.96 -0.83 -17.41
CA ILE A 55 -1.88 0.23 -16.41
C ILE A 55 -1.90 1.57 -17.13
N HIS A 56 -2.87 2.41 -16.77
CA HIS A 56 -2.98 3.80 -17.23
C HIS A 56 -2.70 4.74 -16.07
N GLY A 57 -2.09 5.88 -16.35
CA GLY A 57 -1.74 6.88 -15.34
C GLY A 57 -0.67 7.84 -15.87
N ILE A 58 0.28 8.22 -15.02
CA ILE A 58 1.44 8.99 -15.49
C ILE A 58 2.28 8.17 -16.49
N PRO A 59 2.99 8.81 -17.44
CA PRO A 59 3.83 8.12 -18.41
C PRO A 59 4.83 7.12 -17.83
N ALA A 60 5.31 7.35 -16.60
CA ALA A 60 6.23 6.44 -15.92
C ALA A 60 5.59 5.13 -15.43
N ASP A 61 4.26 5.12 -15.22
CA ASP A 61 3.51 3.97 -14.71
C ASP A 61 2.82 3.18 -15.83
N ARG A 62 2.74 3.75 -17.04
CA ARG A 62 2.03 3.14 -18.17
C ARG A 62 2.75 1.88 -18.63
N THR A 63 2.05 0.75 -18.59
CA THR A 63 2.58 -0.55 -19.00
C THR A 63 1.45 -1.47 -19.44
N GLU A 64 1.78 -2.45 -20.27
CA GLU A 64 0.85 -3.40 -20.86
C GLU A 64 1.48 -4.80 -20.84
N GLN A 65 0.73 -5.78 -20.34
CA GLN A 65 1.13 -7.19 -20.30
C GLN A 65 -0.05 -8.07 -20.68
N ARG A 66 0.18 -9.19 -21.36
CA ARG A 66 -0.90 -10.12 -21.75
C ARG A 66 -0.63 -11.54 -21.29
N THR A 67 -1.69 -12.30 -21.04
CA THR A 67 -1.63 -13.76 -20.87
C THR A 67 -1.29 -14.44 -22.19
N LYS A 68 -0.96 -15.72 -22.12
CA LYS A 68 -1.03 -16.63 -23.25
C LYS A 68 -2.48 -16.81 -23.68
N THR A 69 -2.63 -17.10 -24.96
CA THR A 69 -3.89 -17.50 -25.58
C THR A 69 -4.30 -18.89 -25.11
N VAL A 70 -5.56 -19.04 -24.71
CA VAL A 70 -6.14 -20.34 -24.37
C VAL A 70 -6.86 -20.87 -25.60
N GLN A 71 -6.28 -21.87 -26.27
CA GLN A 71 -6.84 -22.42 -27.49
C GLN A 71 -8.05 -23.32 -27.24
N GLN A 72 -9.04 -23.25 -28.12
CA GLN A 72 -10.17 -24.16 -28.27
C GLN A 72 -10.99 -24.38 -26.99
N ASN A 73 -11.22 -23.33 -26.18
CA ASN A 73 -12.01 -23.44 -24.95
C ASN A 73 -13.34 -22.69 -25.08
N SER A 74 -14.46 -23.40 -24.97
CA SER A 74 -15.79 -22.85 -25.32
C SER A 74 -16.43 -21.99 -24.24
N ASP A 75 -16.11 -22.16 -22.96
CA ASP A 75 -16.92 -21.55 -21.88
C ASP A 75 -16.14 -21.07 -20.66
N ASN A 76 -15.01 -21.71 -20.30
CA ASN A 76 -14.27 -21.42 -19.06
C ASN A 76 -12.75 -21.50 -19.27
N PRO A 77 -12.13 -20.53 -19.96
CA PRO A 77 -10.69 -20.49 -20.14
C PRO A 77 -9.96 -20.38 -18.81
N ILE A 78 -8.89 -21.16 -18.64
CA ILE A 78 -7.99 -21.10 -17.48
C ILE A 78 -6.67 -20.52 -17.97
N PHE A 79 -6.28 -19.37 -17.40
CA PHE A 79 -5.04 -18.67 -17.73
C PHE A 79 -3.94 -19.04 -16.72
N ASP A 80 -4.26 -18.98 -15.43
CA ASP A 80 -3.35 -19.23 -14.30
C ASP A 80 -2.00 -18.47 -14.35
N GLU A 81 -2.01 -17.22 -14.82
CA GLU A 81 -0.80 -16.39 -14.99
C GLU A 81 -0.74 -15.23 -14.00
N SER A 82 0.47 -14.89 -13.55
CA SER A 82 0.71 -13.83 -12.55
C SER A 82 1.58 -12.71 -13.12
N PHE A 83 1.19 -11.47 -12.82
CA PHE A 83 1.78 -10.24 -13.30
C PHE A 83 2.14 -9.33 -12.12
N GLU A 84 3.18 -8.53 -12.30
CA GLU A 84 3.68 -7.58 -11.30
C GLU A 84 3.91 -6.21 -11.96
N PHE A 85 3.35 -5.16 -11.35
CA PHE A 85 3.45 -3.79 -11.84
C PHE A 85 3.98 -2.88 -10.74
N GLU A 86 5.07 -2.15 -11.02
CA GLU A 86 5.57 -1.08 -10.16
C GLU A 86 4.85 0.24 -10.50
N ILE A 87 4.11 0.79 -9.55
CA ILE A 87 3.28 1.98 -9.73
C ILE A 87 3.84 3.10 -8.84
N ASN A 88 4.34 4.18 -9.45
CA ASN A 88 4.96 5.29 -8.73
C ASN A 88 3.92 6.23 -8.12
N LEU A 89 2.78 6.44 -8.79
CA LEU A 89 1.70 7.31 -8.32
C LEU A 89 0.33 6.62 -8.37
N PRO A 90 0.02 5.76 -7.38
CA PRO A 90 -1.25 5.04 -7.24
C PRO A 90 -2.52 5.90 -7.42
N GLU A 91 -2.49 7.14 -6.92
CA GLU A 91 -3.64 8.06 -6.92
C GLU A 91 -4.11 8.45 -8.33
N LEU A 92 -3.22 8.38 -9.33
CA LEU A 92 -3.54 8.67 -10.73
C LEU A 92 -3.53 7.41 -11.60
N ALA A 93 -3.33 6.24 -11.00
CA ALA A 93 -3.24 4.99 -11.72
C ALA A 93 -4.60 4.26 -11.78
N MET A 94 -4.87 3.61 -12.90
CA MET A 94 -5.98 2.69 -13.08
C MET A 94 -5.50 1.45 -13.83
N ILE A 95 -6.10 0.31 -13.50
CA ILE A 95 -5.89 -0.95 -14.21
C ILE A 95 -7.09 -1.21 -15.11
N ARG A 96 -6.82 -1.57 -16.36
CA ARG A 96 -7.80 -2.01 -17.34
C ARG A 96 -7.52 -3.46 -17.71
N PHE A 97 -8.54 -4.29 -17.52
CA PHE A 97 -8.60 -5.68 -17.99
C PHE A 97 -9.29 -5.65 -19.35
N VAL A 98 -8.67 -6.25 -20.36
CA VAL A 98 -9.26 -6.41 -21.69
C VAL A 98 -9.19 -7.87 -22.07
N VAL A 99 -10.30 -8.44 -22.49
CA VAL A 99 -10.36 -9.80 -23.03
C VAL A 99 -10.53 -9.68 -24.53
N LEU A 100 -9.64 -10.34 -25.27
CA LEU A 100 -9.67 -10.41 -26.72
C LEU A 100 -9.65 -11.85 -27.17
N ASP A 101 -10.14 -12.09 -28.37
CA ASP A 101 -10.04 -13.33 -29.13
C ASP A 101 -8.83 -13.25 -30.08
N ASP A 102 -7.88 -14.19 -29.99
CA ASP A 102 -6.66 -14.22 -30.81
C ASP A 102 -6.98 -14.77 -32.21
N ASP A 103 -7.43 -13.91 -33.13
CA ASP A 103 -7.78 -14.28 -34.50
C ASP A 103 -6.68 -13.89 -35.51
N TYR A 104 -6.55 -14.68 -36.57
CA TYR A 104 -5.51 -14.54 -37.60
C TYR A 104 -5.55 -13.21 -38.35
N ILE A 105 -6.72 -12.58 -38.46
CA ILE A 105 -6.95 -11.33 -39.21
C ILE A 105 -6.93 -10.10 -38.27
N GLY A 106 -6.73 -10.33 -36.97
CA GLY A 106 -6.65 -9.31 -35.93
C GLY A 106 -7.58 -9.61 -34.78
N ASP A 107 -7.11 -9.30 -33.58
CA ASP A 107 -7.77 -9.74 -32.35
C ASP A 107 -9.15 -9.09 -32.18
N GLU A 108 -10.18 -9.91 -31.92
CA GLU A 108 -11.54 -9.41 -31.72
C GLU A 108 -11.80 -9.08 -30.25
N PHE A 109 -12.40 -7.92 -29.99
CA PHE A 109 -12.73 -7.49 -28.63
C PHE A 109 -13.89 -8.31 -28.05
N ILE A 110 -13.70 -8.88 -26.86
CA ILE A 110 -14.76 -9.58 -26.12
C ILE A 110 -15.35 -8.68 -25.02
N GLY A 111 -14.50 -8.12 -24.16
CA GLY A 111 -14.96 -7.35 -23.02
C GLY A 111 -13.84 -6.61 -22.29
N GLN A 112 -14.21 -5.60 -21.49
CA GLN A 112 -13.25 -4.84 -20.69
C GLN A 112 -13.78 -4.52 -19.30
N TYR A 113 -12.86 -4.19 -18.40
CA TYR A 113 -13.20 -3.54 -17.14
C TYR A 113 -12.05 -2.63 -16.70
N THR A 114 -12.37 -1.39 -16.35
CA THR A 114 -11.37 -0.41 -15.86
C THR A 114 -11.72 0.00 -14.44
N ILE A 115 -10.72 0.03 -13.56
CA ILE A 115 -10.88 0.40 -12.17
C ILE A 115 -9.69 1.24 -11.68
N PRO A 116 -9.94 2.39 -11.04
CA PRO A 116 -8.89 3.15 -10.35
C PRO A 116 -8.22 2.30 -9.27
N LEU A 117 -6.91 2.43 -9.12
CA LEU A 117 -6.16 1.60 -8.17
C LEU A 117 -6.62 1.81 -6.72
N GLU A 118 -7.03 3.04 -6.38
CA GLU A 118 -7.59 3.36 -5.05
C GLU A 118 -8.88 2.59 -4.72
N CYS A 119 -9.64 2.18 -5.74
CA CYS A 119 -10.87 1.42 -5.59
C CYS A 119 -10.64 -0.10 -5.66
N LEU A 120 -9.42 -0.54 -5.98
CA LEU A 120 -9.10 -1.95 -6.18
C LEU A 120 -9.06 -2.70 -4.83
N ARG A 121 -9.78 -3.82 -4.74
CA ARG A 121 -9.82 -4.63 -3.52
C ARG A 121 -8.96 -5.89 -3.66
N SER A 122 -8.04 -6.08 -2.72
CA SER A 122 -7.20 -7.28 -2.64
C SER A 122 -7.99 -8.56 -2.35
N GLY A 123 -7.35 -9.71 -2.62
CA GLY A 123 -7.87 -11.06 -2.47
C GLY A 123 -8.43 -11.65 -3.77
N TYR A 124 -9.15 -12.76 -3.66
CA TYR A 124 -9.86 -13.40 -4.76
C TYR A 124 -11.12 -12.63 -5.12
N ARG A 125 -11.29 -12.27 -6.39
CA ARG A 125 -12.40 -11.44 -6.89
C ARG A 125 -12.85 -11.89 -8.27
N HIS A 126 -14.14 -11.69 -8.54
CA HIS A 126 -14.65 -11.67 -9.91
C HIS A 126 -14.66 -10.22 -10.42
N VAL A 127 -14.13 -10.02 -11.62
CA VAL A 127 -14.16 -8.76 -12.37
C VAL A 127 -15.28 -8.89 -13.41
N PRO A 128 -16.38 -8.14 -13.29
CA PRO A 128 -17.46 -8.18 -14.28
C PRO A 128 -17.03 -7.46 -15.55
N LEU A 129 -17.13 -8.12 -16.71
CA LEU A 129 -16.76 -7.51 -17.98
C LEU A 129 -17.90 -6.64 -18.52
N ARG A 130 -17.51 -5.64 -19.30
CA ARG A 130 -18.39 -4.71 -20.01
C ARG A 130 -18.11 -4.75 -21.50
N SER A 131 -19.13 -4.46 -22.28
CA SER A 131 -19.04 -4.38 -23.74
C SER A 131 -18.10 -3.24 -24.17
N PHE A 132 -17.79 -3.17 -25.46
CA PHE A 132 -17.02 -2.07 -26.04
C PHE A 132 -17.65 -0.69 -25.77
N VAL A 133 -18.99 -0.63 -25.71
CA VAL A 133 -19.78 0.58 -25.44
C VAL A 133 -19.89 0.86 -23.93
N GLY A 134 -19.60 -0.13 -23.08
CA GLY A 134 -19.64 -0.01 -21.63
C GLY A 134 -20.86 -0.67 -20.97
N ASP A 135 -21.72 -1.32 -21.74
CA ASP A 135 -22.90 -2.03 -21.25
C ASP A 135 -22.48 -3.21 -20.36
N ILE A 136 -23.33 -3.52 -19.38
CA ILE A 136 -23.11 -4.66 -18.48
C ILE A 136 -23.32 -5.96 -19.26
N MET A 137 -22.36 -6.87 -19.16
CA MET A 137 -22.47 -8.21 -19.72
C MET A 137 -22.81 -9.18 -18.59
N GLU A 138 -24.06 -9.66 -18.58
CA GLU A 138 -24.52 -10.55 -17.51
C GLU A 138 -23.73 -11.87 -17.51
N HIS A 139 -23.28 -12.28 -16.32
CA HIS A 139 -22.54 -13.52 -16.09
C HIS A 139 -21.18 -13.66 -16.80
N VAL A 140 -20.67 -12.58 -17.41
CA VAL A 140 -19.34 -12.56 -18.05
C VAL A 140 -18.31 -12.00 -17.08
N THR A 141 -17.43 -12.85 -16.56
CA THR A 141 -16.47 -12.44 -15.51
C THR A 141 -15.07 -13.00 -15.72
N LEU A 142 -14.08 -12.30 -15.16
CA LEU A 142 -12.74 -12.84 -14.90
C LEU A 142 -12.59 -13.16 -13.42
N PHE A 143 -12.06 -14.33 -13.09
CA PHE A 143 -11.65 -14.68 -11.74
C PHE A 143 -10.17 -14.34 -11.55
N VAL A 144 -9.88 -13.50 -10.57
CA VAL A 144 -8.54 -12.94 -10.34
C VAL A 144 -8.17 -12.98 -8.87
N HIS A 145 -6.87 -12.97 -8.58
CA HIS A 145 -6.33 -12.68 -7.26
C HIS A 145 -5.49 -11.40 -7.30
N ILE A 146 -5.81 -10.44 -6.43
CA ILE A 146 -5.16 -9.14 -6.36
C ILE A 146 -4.40 -9.01 -5.04
N ALA A 147 -3.15 -8.55 -5.09
CA ALA A 147 -2.41 -8.12 -3.90
C ALA A 147 -1.67 -6.80 -4.18
N ILE A 148 -1.67 -5.89 -3.21
CA ILE A 148 -1.01 -4.59 -3.30
C ILE A 148 -0.03 -4.49 -2.15
N THR A 149 1.21 -4.08 -2.44
CA THR A 149 2.23 -3.81 -1.41
C THR A 149 2.87 -2.45 -1.60
N ASN A 150 3.39 -1.87 -0.51
CA ASN A 150 4.21 -0.66 -0.61
C ASN A 150 5.63 -1.05 -1.08
N ARG A 151 6.21 -0.27 -2.00
CA ARG A 151 7.56 -0.50 -2.54
C ARG A 151 8.62 -0.50 -1.43
N SER A 152 8.39 0.23 -0.33
CA SER A 152 9.24 0.23 0.87
C SER A 152 9.30 -1.12 1.62
N GLY A 153 8.39 -2.06 1.33
CA GLY A 153 8.36 -3.42 1.87
C GLY A 153 8.74 -4.52 0.85
N GLY A 154 9.05 -4.16 -0.40
CA GLY A 154 9.35 -5.09 -1.48
C GLY A 154 10.71 -4.80 -2.08
N GLY A 155 11.77 -5.30 -1.45
CA GLY A 155 13.03 -5.46 -2.18
C GLY A 155 12.77 -6.37 -3.37
N LYS A 156 13.27 -5.99 -4.55
CA LYS A 156 13.33 -6.88 -5.73
C LYS A 156 13.67 -8.30 -5.26
N ALA A 157 12.85 -9.29 -5.64
CA ALA A 157 13.23 -10.68 -5.52
C ALA A 157 14.37 -10.95 -6.52
N GLN A 158 15.59 -10.54 -6.17
CA GLN A 158 16.78 -11.10 -6.79
C GLN A 158 16.78 -12.59 -6.45
N LYS A 159 16.83 -13.44 -7.47
CA LYS A 159 17.14 -14.87 -7.32
C LYS A 159 18.42 -14.98 -6.48
N ARG A 160 18.29 -15.20 -5.17
CA ARG A 160 19.43 -15.25 -4.24
C ARG A 160 20.05 -16.64 -4.31
N SER A 161 21.18 -16.73 -5.02
CA SER A 161 22.24 -17.68 -4.69
C SER A 161 22.76 -17.35 -3.28
N LEU A 162 23.00 -18.39 -2.48
CA LEU A 162 23.23 -18.38 -1.02
C LEU A 162 24.54 -17.71 -0.54
N THR A 163 25.17 -16.83 -1.32
CA THR A 163 26.54 -16.36 -1.02
C THR A 163 26.78 -14.86 -1.15
N ALA A 164 25.74 -14.02 -1.24
CA ALA A 164 25.92 -12.56 -1.27
C ALA A 164 25.67 -11.94 0.10
N ARG A 165 26.79 -11.60 0.76
CA ARG A 165 26.87 -10.84 2.01
C ARG A 165 26.02 -9.56 1.98
N ILE A 166 25.44 -9.27 3.13
CA ILE A 166 25.01 -7.98 3.67
C ILE A 166 25.60 -6.79 2.89
N GLY A 167 24.82 -6.27 1.94
CA GLY A 167 24.97 -4.92 1.43
C GLY A 167 23.95 -4.05 2.15
N MET A 168 24.41 -3.11 2.98
CA MET A 168 23.55 -2.06 3.54
C MET A 168 22.87 -1.34 2.37
N LYS A 169 21.53 -1.39 2.29
CA LYS A 169 20.78 -0.49 1.40
C LYS A 169 21.14 0.94 1.79
N THR A 170 21.70 1.72 0.87
CA THR A 170 21.88 3.16 1.07
C THR A 170 20.50 3.79 1.22
N ARG A 171 20.28 4.55 2.30
CA ARG A 171 19.01 5.24 2.54
C ARG A 171 18.85 6.37 1.51
N ASP A 172 17.75 6.34 0.78
CA ASP A 172 17.45 7.36 -0.24
C ASP A 172 16.72 8.53 0.41
N TYR A 173 17.47 9.55 0.81
CA TYR A 173 16.90 10.78 1.36
C TYR A 173 16.37 11.68 0.25
N THR A 174 15.14 12.17 0.40
CA THR A 174 14.60 13.18 -0.53
C THR A 174 15.36 14.49 -0.36
N MET A 175 15.91 15.02 -1.45
CA MET A 175 16.70 16.24 -1.44
C MET A 175 15.87 17.47 -1.81
N LEU A 176 16.13 18.57 -1.11
CA LEU A 176 15.63 19.89 -1.45
C LEU A 176 16.46 20.48 -2.60
N ARG A 177 15.82 21.25 -3.48
CA ARG A 177 16.45 21.95 -4.60
C ARG A 177 16.92 23.33 -4.15
N ASN A 178 18.05 23.77 -4.70
CA ASN A 178 18.53 25.13 -4.53
C ASN A 178 17.65 26.08 -5.37
N THR A 179 17.13 27.12 -4.73
CA THR A 179 16.25 28.13 -5.34
C THR A 179 17.01 29.31 -5.92
N THR A 180 18.33 29.39 -5.69
CA THR A 180 19.25 30.51 -5.98
C THR A 180 18.98 31.78 -5.19
N LEU A 181 18.02 31.75 -4.27
CA LEU A 181 17.65 32.85 -3.39
C LEU A 181 18.11 32.52 -1.96
N LYS A 182 19.16 33.21 -1.50
CA LYS A 182 19.84 32.87 -0.23
C LYS A 182 18.89 32.83 0.97
N ILE A 183 18.00 33.81 1.09
CA ILE A 183 17.02 33.91 2.18
C ILE A 183 16.13 32.64 2.24
N ILE A 184 15.68 32.18 1.08
CA ILE A 184 14.81 31.02 0.94
C ILE A 184 15.58 29.72 1.18
N ASP A 185 16.78 29.62 0.60
CA ASP A 185 17.64 28.45 0.79
C ASP A 185 18.04 28.28 2.26
N ASP A 186 18.25 29.37 3.00
CA ASP A 186 18.58 29.32 4.42
C ASP A 186 17.41 28.81 5.28
N ILE A 187 16.15 29.14 4.94
CA ILE A 187 14.96 28.55 5.58
C ILE A 187 14.87 27.06 5.27
N PHE A 188 15.00 26.67 4.00
CA PHE A 188 14.87 25.26 3.60
C PHE A 188 15.99 24.37 4.16
N LYS A 189 17.19 24.92 4.41
CA LYS A 189 18.27 24.18 5.10
C LYS A 189 17.86 23.72 6.50
N LEU A 190 17.03 24.48 7.22
CA LEU A 190 16.54 24.10 8.56
C LEU A 190 15.72 22.80 8.53
N ALA A 191 15.06 22.51 7.40
CA ALA A 191 14.25 21.32 7.25
C ALA A 191 15.04 20.04 6.92
N VAL A 192 16.31 20.13 6.55
CA VAL A 192 17.12 18.97 6.11
C VAL A 192 17.23 17.91 7.20
N HIS A 193 17.47 18.33 8.46
CA HIS A 193 17.57 17.38 9.57
C HIS A 193 16.21 16.74 9.92
N PRO A 194 15.12 17.49 10.14
CA PRO A 194 13.78 16.92 10.34
C PRO A 194 13.35 15.95 9.23
N LEU A 195 13.67 16.23 7.96
CA LEU A 195 13.35 15.33 6.84
C LEU A 195 14.09 13.99 6.91
N ARG A 196 15.37 14.00 7.32
CA ARG A 196 16.15 12.78 7.52
C ARG A 196 15.61 11.98 8.69
N GLU A 197 15.37 12.64 9.81
CA GLU A 197 14.78 12.05 11.01
C GLU A 197 13.43 11.39 10.71
N ALA A 198 12.54 12.08 9.96
CA ALA A 198 11.27 11.52 9.51
C ALA A 198 11.44 10.28 8.64
N THR A 199 12.44 10.26 7.75
CA THR A 199 12.72 9.11 6.87
C THR A 199 13.23 7.92 7.69
N ASP A 200 14.18 8.18 8.60
CA ASP A 200 14.77 7.16 9.45
C ASP A 200 13.73 6.51 10.37
N LEU A 201 12.84 7.31 10.98
CA LEU A 201 11.75 6.82 11.82
C LEU A 201 10.82 5.85 11.07
N ARG A 202 10.42 6.19 9.84
CA ARG A 202 9.55 5.33 9.02
C ARG A 202 10.26 4.05 8.59
N GLU A 203 11.50 4.16 8.13
CA GLU A 203 12.27 2.99 7.67
C GLU A 203 12.62 2.03 8.81
N ASN A 204 12.99 2.55 9.99
CA ASN A 204 13.30 1.72 11.16
C ASN A 204 12.10 0.86 11.58
N MET A 205 10.91 1.46 11.68
CA MET A 205 9.67 0.73 11.95
C MET A 205 9.41 -0.33 10.85
N GLN A 206 9.57 0.01 9.58
CA GLN A 206 9.27 -0.94 8.50
C GLN A 206 10.27 -2.10 8.46
N ASN A 207 11.55 -1.82 8.70
CA ASN A 207 12.60 -2.84 8.79
C ASN A 207 12.41 -3.77 10.01
N SER A 208 11.95 -3.25 11.15
CA SER A 208 11.68 -4.09 12.33
C SER A 208 10.51 -5.05 12.09
N ILE A 209 9.44 -4.58 11.42
CA ILE A 209 8.33 -5.46 10.99
C ILE A 209 8.83 -6.54 10.02
N LEU A 210 9.66 -6.17 9.03
CA LEU A 210 10.21 -7.13 8.07
C LEU A 210 11.09 -8.19 8.75
N SER A 211 11.92 -7.80 9.70
CA SER A 211 12.76 -8.72 10.49
C SER A 211 11.91 -9.78 11.21
N VAL A 212 10.79 -9.38 11.83
CA VAL A 212 9.87 -10.33 12.47
C VAL A 212 9.23 -11.26 11.44
N LYS A 213 8.78 -10.73 10.29
CA LYS A 213 8.18 -11.55 9.21
C LYS A 213 9.17 -12.60 8.67
N GLU A 214 10.41 -12.20 8.41
CA GLU A 214 11.47 -13.08 7.92
C GLU A 214 11.75 -14.20 8.93
N LEU A 215 11.86 -13.86 10.21
CA LEU A 215 12.02 -14.87 11.26
C LEU A 215 10.84 -15.83 11.26
N CYS A 216 9.59 -15.35 11.14
CA CYS A 216 8.39 -16.17 11.02
C CYS A 216 8.29 -17.00 9.73
N GLY A 217 9.24 -16.88 8.79
CA GLY A 217 9.22 -17.59 7.51
C GLY A 217 8.16 -17.06 6.53
N LEU A 218 7.71 -15.82 6.75
CA LEU A 218 6.63 -15.20 5.98
C LEU A 218 7.21 -14.32 4.87
N PRO A 219 6.61 -14.35 3.67
CA PRO A 219 6.92 -13.39 2.62
C PRO A 219 6.72 -11.93 3.08
N PRO A 220 7.49 -10.95 2.58
CA PRO A 220 7.32 -9.53 2.94
C PRO A 220 5.90 -8.99 2.70
N ILE A 221 5.24 -9.49 1.65
CA ILE A 221 3.86 -9.17 1.23
C ILE A 221 2.78 -9.69 2.18
N THR A 222 3.13 -10.52 3.16
CA THR A 222 2.15 -11.15 4.04
C THR A 222 1.34 -10.11 4.79
N SER A 223 0.00 -10.27 4.75
CA SER A 223 -0.92 -9.38 5.46
C SER A 223 -0.68 -9.45 6.96
N LEU A 224 -0.96 -8.33 7.64
CA LEU A 224 -0.86 -8.19 9.10
C LEU A 224 -1.59 -9.33 9.84
N LYS A 225 -2.78 -9.72 9.35
CA LYS A 225 -3.57 -10.83 9.90
C LYS A 225 -2.85 -12.17 9.83
N GLN A 226 -2.34 -12.54 8.66
CA GLN A 226 -1.62 -13.80 8.48
C GLN A 226 -0.34 -13.81 9.31
N TRP A 227 0.36 -12.67 9.35
CA TRP A 227 1.54 -12.51 10.18
C TRP A 227 1.27 -12.74 11.66
N ILE A 228 0.24 -12.11 12.23
CA ILE A 228 -0.04 -12.27 13.65
C ILE A 228 -0.48 -13.72 13.98
N LEU A 229 -1.27 -14.36 13.11
CA LEU A 229 -1.68 -15.76 13.31
C LEU A 229 -0.47 -16.70 13.32
N THR A 230 0.47 -16.53 12.39
CA THR A 230 1.70 -17.34 12.36
C THR A 230 2.60 -17.05 13.55
N LEU A 231 2.73 -15.77 13.95
CA LEU A 231 3.50 -15.38 15.13
C LEU A 231 2.98 -16.07 16.39
N VAL A 232 1.67 -16.02 16.62
CA VAL A 232 1.04 -16.66 17.77
C VAL A 232 1.19 -18.18 17.71
N SER A 233 0.97 -18.80 16.55
CA SER A 233 1.17 -20.24 16.38
C SER A 233 2.60 -20.70 16.70
N ARG A 234 3.62 -19.86 16.42
CA ARG A 234 5.03 -20.14 16.72
C ARG A 234 5.39 -19.96 18.20
N LEU A 235 4.57 -19.24 18.94
CA LEU A 235 4.70 -18.96 20.36
C LEU A 235 3.78 -19.84 21.22
N MET A 236 3.22 -20.90 20.63
CA MET A 236 2.49 -21.96 21.30
C MET A 236 3.41 -23.18 21.49
N ASN A 237 3.33 -23.85 22.63
CA ASN A 237 4.01 -25.14 22.86
C ASN A 237 3.25 -26.31 22.19
N SER A 238 3.85 -27.51 22.16
CA SER A 238 3.25 -28.75 21.61
C SER A 238 1.85 -29.04 22.16
N ASP A 239 1.58 -28.60 23.39
CA ASP A 239 0.34 -28.87 24.12
C ASP A 239 -0.69 -27.74 23.96
N SER A 240 -0.51 -26.84 22.98
CA SER A 240 -1.35 -25.64 22.77
C SER A 240 -1.39 -24.67 23.96
N VAL A 241 -0.41 -24.78 24.88
CA VAL A 241 -0.22 -23.83 25.97
C VAL A 241 0.63 -22.67 25.47
N PRO A 242 0.23 -21.40 25.71
CA PRO A 242 1.01 -20.25 25.31
C PRO A 242 2.36 -20.21 26.03
N SER A 243 3.46 -20.10 25.29
CA SER A 243 4.81 -19.94 25.85
C SER A 243 5.06 -18.51 26.37
N VAL A 244 4.17 -17.58 26.02
CA VAL A 244 4.25 -16.14 26.37
C VAL A 244 2.87 -15.62 26.80
N ALA A 245 2.85 -14.58 27.64
CA ALA A 245 1.63 -13.85 28.00
C ALA A 245 1.67 -12.43 27.46
N LEU A 246 0.52 -11.93 27.01
CA LEU A 246 0.36 -10.53 26.64
C LEU A 246 0.36 -9.65 27.89
N CYS A 247 1.23 -8.64 27.90
CA CYS A 247 1.36 -7.64 28.95
C CYS A 247 1.29 -6.24 28.31
N MET A 248 0.32 -5.43 28.71
CA MET A 248 0.20 -4.05 28.24
C MET A 248 1.11 -3.16 29.08
N LYS A 249 2.09 -2.50 28.45
CA LYS A 249 2.94 -1.46 29.09
C LYS A 249 2.82 -0.19 28.26
N ASP A 250 2.44 0.93 28.89
CA ASP A 250 2.21 2.22 28.23
C ASP A 250 1.27 2.16 27.01
N ASN A 251 0.24 1.29 27.04
CA ASN A 251 -0.66 0.98 25.92
C ASN A 251 -0.05 0.19 24.74
N PHE A 252 1.17 -0.34 24.90
CA PHE A 252 1.81 -1.20 23.90
C PHE A 252 1.74 -2.70 24.29
N PRO A 253 1.50 -3.60 23.31
CA PRO A 253 1.36 -5.04 23.56
C PRO A 253 2.72 -5.74 23.66
N TYR A 254 3.31 -5.84 24.84
CA TYR A 254 4.52 -6.62 25.07
C TYR A 254 4.19 -8.10 25.32
N LEU A 255 5.12 -9.00 24.97
CA LEU A 255 4.98 -10.44 25.22
C LEU A 255 5.99 -10.86 26.29
N GLU A 256 5.52 -11.37 27.43
CA GLU A 256 6.37 -11.83 28.53
C GLU A 256 6.49 -13.36 28.51
N PRO A 257 7.69 -13.95 28.64
CA PRO A 257 7.86 -15.40 28.65
C PRO A 257 7.22 -16.03 29.89
N LEU A 258 6.47 -17.12 29.71
CA LEU A 258 5.84 -17.89 30.80
C LEU A 258 6.67 -19.11 31.24
N GLY A 259 7.86 -19.34 30.65
CA GLY A 259 8.73 -20.47 30.95
C GLY A 259 10.00 -20.53 30.10
N THR A 260 10.59 -21.71 29.98
CA THR A 260 11.79 -21.94 29.16
C THR A 260 11.45 -21.91 27.67
N LEU A 261 11.89 -20.86 26.98
CA LEU A 261 11.73 -20.73 25.54
C LEU A 261 12.83 -21.46 24.77
N THR A 262 12.47 -22.03 23.62
CA THR A 262 13.46 -22.51 22.63
C THR A 262 14.26 -21.35 22.05
N ASP A 263 15.46 -21.61 21.52
CA ASP A 263 16.30 -20.54 20.96
C ASP A 263 15.63 -19.82 19.77
N VAL A 264 14.77 -20.52 19.03
CA VAL A 264 13.96 -19.94 17.95
C VAL A 264 12.91 -18.98 18.51
N GLN A 265 12.19 -19.37 19.57
CA GLN A 265 11.20 -18.52 20.23
C GLN A 265 11.84 -17.29 20.88
N LYS A 266 13.03 -17.43 21.49
CA LYS A 266 13.79 -16.28 22.04
C LYS A 266 14.15 -15.27 20.95
N LYS A 267 14.60 -15.73 19.78
CA LYS A 267 14.93 -14.84 18.64
C LYS A 267 13.70 -14.11 18.11
N VAL A 268 12.57 -14.82 17.97
CA VAL A 268 11.30 -14.22 17.53
C VAL A 268 10.80 -13.19 18.54
N LEU A 269 10.88 -13.49 19.84
CA LEU A 269 10.47 -12.59 20.91
C LEU A 269 11.34 -11.32 20.95
N ALA A 270 12.66 -11.46 20.84
CA ALA A 270 13.57 -10.31 20.81
C ALA A 270 13.31 -9.39 19.60
N ALA A 271 13.05 -9.97 18.42
CA ALA A 271 12.69 -9.19 17.24
C ALA A 271 11.32 -8.49 17.39
N TYR A 272 10.36 -9.16 18.02
CA TYR A 272 9.06 -8.57 18.36
C TYR A 272 9.21 -7.40 19.34
N ASP A 273 10.01 -7.55 20.39
CA ASP A 273 10.28 -6.48 21.35
C ASP A 273 10.95 -5.27 20.68
N GLN A 274 11.92 -5.51 19.80
CA GLN A 274 12.53 -4.44 18.99
C GLN A 274 11.48 -3.73 18.14
N MET A 275 10.57 -4.47 17.50
CA MET A 275 9.50 -3.89 16.70
C MET A 275 8.55 -3.01 17.53
N ILE A 276 8.18 -3.44 18.74
CA ILE A 276 7.36 -2.64 19.65
C ILE A 276 8.12 -1.37 20.07
N GLN A 277 9.42 -1.47 20.36
CA GLN A 277 10.26 -0.32 20.71
C GLN A 277 10.36 0.71 19.57
N GLU A 278 10.65 0.29 18.35
CA GLU A 278 10.70 1.18 17.18
C GLU A 278 9.33 1.80 16.88
N SER A 279 8.25 1.04 17.02
CA SER A 279 6.88 1.55 16.83
C SER A 279 6.51 2.59 17.89
N LYS A 280 6.87 2.35 19.16
CA LYS A 280 6.69 3.30 20.26
C LYS A 280 7.48 4.58 20.00
N PHE A 281 8.76 4.46 19.65
CA PHE A 281 9.62 5.60 19.35
C PHE A 281 9.09 6.46 18.20
N LEU A 282 8.60 5.82 17.11
CA LEU A 282 7.92 6.51 16.03
C LEU A 282 6.67 7.26 16.53
N ILE A 283 5.81 6.61 17.31
CA ILE A 283 4.54 7.21 17.77
C ILE A 283 4.78 8.43 18.66
N GLU A 284 5.77 8.37 19.55
CA GLU A 284 6.11 9.45 20.48
C GLU A 284 6.84 10.61 19.80
N THR A 285 7.71 10.32 18.83
CA THR A 285 8.61 11.32 18.22
C THR A 285 7.99 11.98 16.97
N ALA A 286 7.09 11.29 16.26
CA ALA A 286 6.59 11.72 14.96
C ALA A 286 5.90 13.09 14.97
N ASP A 287 5.14 13.46 16.02
CA ASP A 287 4.47 14.78 16.07
C ASP A 287 5.50 15.92 16.15
N THR A 288 6.52 15.75 16.99
CA THR A 288 7.58 16.75 17.16
C THR A 288 8.34 16.98 15.86
N VAL A 289 8.66 15.91 15.12
CA VAL A 289 9.33 15.99 13.83
C VAL A 289 8.41 16.59 12.76
N TYR A 290 7.14 16.18 12.76
CA TYR A 290 6.13 16.73 11.86
C TYR A 290 5.99 18.25 12.06
N ASP A 291 5.90 18.73 13.29
CA ASP A 291 5.77 20.15 13.59
C ASP A 291 6.97 20.96 13.11
N LYS A 292 8.20 20.43 13.27
CA LYS A 292 9.42 21.06 12.72
C LYS A 292 9.37 21.19 11.18
N ILE A 293 8.90 20.14 10.49
CA ILE A 293 8.77 20.14 9.02
C ILE A 293 7.72 21.18 8.59
N ILE A 294 6.56 21.21 9.24
CA ILE A 294 5.49 22.15 8.91
C ILE A 294 5.85 23.58 9.26
N GLN A 295 6.61 23.82 10.33
CA GLN A 295 7.11 25.15 10.65
C GLN A 295 8.00 25.69 9.52
N CYS A 296 8.92 24.86 9.00
CA CYS A 296 9.74 25.24 7.85
C CYS A 296 8.90 25.49 6.59
N GLN A 297 7.85 24.69 6.38
CA GLN A 297 6.92 24.88 5.27
C GLN A 297 6.19 26.22 5.39
N LYS A 298 5.64 26.55 6.57
CA LYS A 298 4.94 27.81 6.83
C LYS A 298 5.84 29.02 6.61
N ALA A 299 7.06 29.00 7.16
CA ALA A 299 8.05 30.06 6.95
C ALA A 299 8.42 30.22 5.46
N GLY A 300 8.51 29.13 4.71
CA GLY A 300 8.67 29.18 3.26
C GLY A 300 7.48 29.83 2.55
N MET A 301 6.24 29.46 2.94
CA MET A 301 5.00 29.97 2.35
C MET A 301 4.79 31.47 2.59
N GLU A 302 5.22 32.01 3.72
CA GLU A 302 5.20 33.46 3.98
C GLU A 302 6.03 34.24 2.95
N LEU A 303 7.14 33.65 2.46
CA LEU A 303 7.98 34.24 1.41
C LEU A 303 7.44 34.03 -0.01
N HIS A 304 6.40 33.21 -0.19
CA HIS A 304 5.85 32.93 -1.52
C HIS A 304 5.27 34.18 -2.19
N GLU A 305 4.59 35.04 -1.42
CA GLU A 305 4.00 36.27 -1.94
C GLU A 305 5.05 37.25 -2.50
N GLU A 306 6.24 37.26 -1.90
CA GLU A 306 7.35 38.11 -2.31
C GLU A 306 8.33 37.42 -3.28
N LEU A 307 8.14 36.14 -3.60
CA LEU A 307 9.10 35.33 -4.34
C LEU A 307 9.48 35.93 -5.70
N HIS A 308 8.49 36.43 -6.44
CA HIS A 308 8.71 37.08 -7.75
C HIS A 308 9.51 38.39 -7.60
N ASN A 309 9.23 39.16 -6.54
CA ASN A 309 9.90 40.42 -6.26
C ASN A 309 11.35 40.18 -5.79
N LEU A 310 11.57 39.19 -4.93
CA LEU A 310 12.90 38.75 -4.48
C LEU A 310 13.75 38.26 -5.65
N GLY A 311 13.17 37.45 -6.53
CA GLY A 311 13.85 36.98 -7.74
C GLY A 311 14.27 38.13 -8.66
N THR A 312 13.39 39.11 -8.86
CA THR A 312 13.69 40.28 -9.70
C THR A 312 14.76 41.18 -9.06
N LYS A 313 14.74 41.36 -7.72
CA LYS A 313 15.74 42.12 -6.97
C LYS A 313 17.14 41.49 -7.03
N GLU A 314 17.23 40.16 -6.99
CA GLU A 314 18.47 39.39 -7.16
C GLU A 314 18.91 39.26 -8.64
N GLY A 315 18.21 39.94 -9.57
CA GLY A 315 18.58 39.98 -10.98
C GLY A 315 18.17 38.75 -11.80
N LEU A 316 17.34 37.86 -11.25
CA LEU A 316 16.81 36.70 -11.98
C LEU A 316 15.70 37.15 -12.93
N LYS A 317 15.85 36.84 -14.22
CA LYS A 317 14.84 37.14 -15.26
C LYS A 317 14.59 35.93 -16.16
N GLY A 318 13.38 35.87 -16.74
CA GLY A 318 12.99 34.85 -17.71
C GLY A 318 13.08 33.42 -17.17
N ARG A 319 13.74 32.52 -17.91
CA ARG A 319 13.86 31.09 -17.56
C ARG A 319 14.50 30.84 -16.19
N LYS A 320 15.43 31.69 -15.73
CA LYS A 320 16.09 31.52 -14.43
C LYS A 320 15.13 31.74 -13.27
N LEU A 321 14.25 32.75 -13.39
CA LEU A 321 13.22 33.04 -12.41
C LEU A 321 12.16 31.91 -12.36
N SER A 322 11.71 31.42 -13.52
CA SER A 322 10.81 30.26 -13.60
C SER A 322 11.38 29.05 -12.88
N LYS A 323 12.67 28.74 -13.12
CA LYS A 323 13.35 27.61 -12.47
C LYS A 323 13.47 27.81 -10.95
N ALA A 324 13.69 29.03 -10.47
CA ALA A 324 13.72 29.33 -9.04
C ALA A 324 12.35 29.09 -8.38
N ILE A 325 11.27 29.53 -9.04
CA ILE A 325 9.89 29.30 -8.60
C ILE A 325 9.54 27.80 -8.60
N GLU A 326 9.93 27.07 -9.63
CA GLU A 326 9.76 25.61 -9.69
C GLU A 326 10.54 24.88 -8.58
N SER A 327 11.78 25.29 -8.32
CA SER A 327 12.58 24.76 -7.19
C SER A 327 11.94 25.05 -5.85
N PHE A 328 11.39 26.25 -5.66
CA PHE A 328 10.66 26.63 -4.45
C PHE A 328 9.42 25.74 -4.26
N ALA A 329 8.58 25.63 -5.30
CA ALA A 329 7.37 24.80 -5.27
C ALA A 329 7.71 23.32 -5.02
N TRP A 330 8.79 22.81 -5.59
CA TRP A 330 9.31 21.47 -5.31
C TRP A 330 9.63 21.30 -3.82
N ASN A 331 10.35 22.24 -3.21
CA ASN A 331 10.72 22.17 -1.80
C ASN A 331 9.50 22.15 -0.89
N ILE A 332 8.52 23.04 -1.11
CA ILE A 332 7.26 23.06 -0.35
C ILE A 332 6.52 21.71 -0.48
N THR A 333 6.47 21.16 -1.69
CA THR A 333 5.83 19.86 -1.95
C THR A 333 6.54 18.72 -1.23
N VAL A 334 7.88 18.73 -1.22
CA VAL A 334 8.69 17.75 -0.48
C VAL A 334 8.41 17.82 1.02
N LEU A 335 8.43 19.02 1.61
CA LEU A 335 8.19 19.21 3.04
C LEU A 335 6.83 18.65 3.43
N LYS A 336 5.78 19.06 2.72
CA LYS A 336 4.43 18.58 2.99
C LYS A 336 4.32 17.08 2.81
N GLY A 337 4.76 16.57 1.65
CA GLY A 337 4.68 15.15 1.33
C GLY A 337 5.40 14.26 2.34
N GLN A 338 6.59 14.66 2.78
CA GLN A 338 7.34 13.92 3.81
C GLN A 338 6.68 13.98 5.19
N GLY A 339 6.06 15.11 5.54
CA GLY A 339 5.24 15.25 6.74
C GLY A 339 4.00 14.34 6.71
N ASP A 340 3.27 14.31 5.60
CA ASP A 340 2.09 13.47 5.45
C ASP A 340 2.44 11.98 5.48
N LEU A 341 3.54 11.57 4.85
CA LEU A 341 4.07 10.20 4.96
C LEU A 341 4.42 9.82 6.40
N LEU A 342 5.01 10.73 7.18
CA LEU A 342 5.33 10.49 8.59
C LEU A 342 4.06 10.32 9.43
N ARG A 343 3.07 11.19 9.23
CA ARG A 343 1.77 11.08 9.92
C ARG A 343 1.04 9.78 9.57
N ASN A 344 1.04 9.40 8.29
CA ASN A 344 0.44 8.15 7.85
C ASN A 344 1.14 6.95 8.49
N ALA A 345 2.47 6.94 8.54
CA ALA A 345 3.23 5.89 9.20
C ALA A 345 2.94 5.80 10.71
N LYS A 346 2.80 6.93 11.41
CA LYS A 346 2.37 6.97 12.81
C LYS A 346 0.98 6.33 12.98
N ASN A 347 0.01 6.72 12.15
CA ASN A 347 -1.35 6.20 12.22
C ASN A 347 -1.39 4.69 11.93
N GLU A 348 -0.61 4.23 10.94
CA GLU A 348 -0.44 2.82 10.64
C GLU A 348 0.16 2.06 11.83
N ALA A 349 1.20 2.59 12.47
CA ALA A 349 1.81 1.99 13.65
C ALA A 349 0.79 1.84 14.80
N ILE A 350 0.00 2.88 15.08
CA ILE A 350 -1.05 2.85 16.11
C ILE A 350 -2.08 1.75 15.81
N GLU A 351 -2.53 1.66 14.56
CA GLU A 351 -3.49 0.65 14.14
C GLU A 351 -2.89 -0.76 14.22
N ASN A 352 -1.64 -0.93 13.81
CA ASN A 352 -0.91 -2.20 13.93
C ASN A 352 -0.83 -2.65 15.39
N MET A 353 -0.52 -1.75 16.33
CA MET A 353 -0.48 -2.09 17.76
C MET A 353 -1.84 -2.56 18.28
N LYS A 354 -2.94 -1.91 17.88
CA LYS A 354 -4.30 -2.32 18.24
C LYS A 354 -4.64 -3.71 17.68
N GLN A 355 -4.30 -3.96 16.41
CA GLN A 355 -4.58 -5.24 15.77
C GLN A 355 -3.78 -6.39 16.40
N ILE A 356 -2.52 -6.14 16.75
CA ILE A 356 -1.68 -7.10 17.48
C ILE A 356 -2.33 -7.42 18.84
N GLN A 357 -2.72 -6.39 19.61
CA GLN A 357 -3.38 -6.58 20.90
C GLN A 357 -4.65 -7.44 20.77
N LEU A 358 -5.55 -7.08 19.85
CA LEU A 358 -6.81 -7.80 19.63
C LEU A 358 -6.58 -9.25 19.21
N ALA A 359 -5.61 -9.48 18.32
CA ALA A 359 -5.28 -10.81 17.85
C ALA A 359 -4.67 -11.66 18.98
N CYS A 360 -3.75 -11.12 19.77
CA CYS A 360 -3.21 -11.83 20.93
C CYS A 360 -4.30 -12.22 21.94
N LEU A 361 -5.25 -11.32 22.23
CA LEU A 361 -6.40 -11.62 23.08
C LEU A 361 -7.30 -12.71 22.48
N SER A 362 -7.56 -12.66 21.16
CA SER A 362 -8.39 -13.66 20.47
C SER A 362 -7.77 -15.07 20.45
N CYS A 363 -6.43 -15.14 20.51
CA CYS A 363 -5.68 -16.39 20.58
C CYS A 363 -5.46 -16.90 22.01
N GLY A 364 -6.07 -16.28 23.02
CA GLY A 364 -5.99 -16.75 24.41
C GLY A 364 -4.69 -16.41 25.14
N LEU A 365 -3.89 -15.47 24.64
CA LEU A 365 -2.65 -15.00 25.29
C LEU A 365 -2.92 -14.06 26.49
N SER A 366 -4.17 -13.92 26.94
CA SER A 366 -4.52 -13.09 28.09
C SER A 366 -4.03 -13.72 29.40
N LYS A 367 -3.44 -12.91 30.29
CA LYS A 367 -3.20 -13.30 31.69
C LYS A 367 -4.52 -13.78 32.30
N SER A 368 -4.61 -15.07 32.62
CA SER A 368 -5.80 -15.66 33.24
C SER A 368 -6.13 -14.92 34.54
N ARG A 369 -7.29 -14.27 34.57
CA ARG A 369 -8.04 -14.05 35.80
C ARG A 369 -9.48 -14.42 35.51
N SER A 370 -9.77 -15.72 35.71
CA SER A 370 -11.09 -16.37 35.79
C SER A 370 -12.09 -16.16 34.63
N GLY A 371 -12.50 -17.27 33.99
CA GLY A 371 -13.79 -17.38 33.30
C GLY A 371 -13.71 -17.77 31.82
N ASN A 372 -13.83 -19.07 31.55
CA ASN A 372 -13.73 -19.70 30.22
C ASN A 372 -14.93 -19.43 29.28
N SER A 373 -15.78 -18.45 29.58
CA SER A 373 -16.97 -18.06 28.79
C SER A 373 -16.76 -16.81 27.92
N ASP A 374 -15.79 -15.96 28.28
CA ASP A 374 -15.62 -14.62 27.68
C ASP A 374 -14.73 -14.63 26.41
N ALA A 375 -13.94 -15.69 26.22
CA ALA A 375 -13.07 -15.87 25.06
C ALA A 375 -13.84 -16.26 23.78
N LYS A 376 -14.92 -17.06 23.91
CA LYS A 376 -15.76 -17.47 22.78
C LYS A 376 -16.57 -16.29 22.21
N ALA A 377 -17.13 -15.45 23.08
CA ALA A 377 -17.83 -14.23 22.69
C ALA A 377 -16.91 -13.20 22.01
N LYS A 378 -15.65 -13.07 22.47
CA LYS A 378 -14.65 -12.20 21.82
C LYS A 378 -14.20 -12.72 20.46
N ARG A 379 -14.11 -14.04 20.28
CA ARG A 379 -13.78 -14.70 19.00
C ARG A 379 -14.88 -14.48 17.95
N GLU A 380 -16.15 -14.56 18.34
CA GLU A 380 -17.30 -14.28 17.46
C GLU A 380 -17.41 -12.79 17.12
N ARG A 381 -17.15 -11.89 18.07
CA ARG A 381 -17.08 -10.44 17.83
C ARG A 381 -15.93 -10.04 16.90
N TRP A 382 -14.82 -10.79 16.89
CA TRP A 382 -13.70 -10.59 15.97
C TRP A 382 -14.06 -10.96 14.51
N LEU A 383 -14.84 -12.02 14.30
CA LEU A 383 -15.36 -12.37 12.97
C LEU A 383 -16.27 -11.27 12.40
N TRP A 384 -17.09 -10.66 13.26
CA TRP A 384 -17.95 -9.53 12.88
C TRP A 384 -17.18 -8.23 12.60
N PHE A 385 -16.21 -7.86 13.46
CA PHE A 385 -15.34 -6.70 13.21
C PHE A 385 -14.43 -6.89 11.98
N SER A 386 -14.03 -8.13 11.68
CA SER A 386 -13.27 -8.47 10.47
C SER A 386 -14.05 -8.27 9.18
N LEU A 387 -15.40 -8.23 9.22
CA LEU A 387 -16.24 -7.90 8.06
C LEU A 387 -16.41 -6.39 7.88
N SER A 388 -16.34 -5.60 8.96
CA SER A 388 -16.54 -4.15 8.93
C SER A 388 -15.28 -3.32 8.67
N SER A 389 -14.07 -3.87 8.84
CA SER A 389 -12.80 -3.12 8.66
C SER A 389 -12.37 -2.86 7.21
N THR A 390 -13.27 -3.00 6.22
CA THR A 390 -13.02 -2.50 4.87
C THR A 390 -13.45 -1.02 4.79
N LYS A 391 -12.60 -0.12 5.30
CA LYS A 391 -12.62 1.36 5.14
C LYS A 391 -13.91 2.04 4.62
N TYR A 392 -15.09 1.90 5.23
CA TYR A 392 -16.25 2.79 4.98
C TYR A 392 -17.24 2.75 6.15
N ALA A 393 -16.87 3.28 7.31
CA ALA A 393 -17.84 3.54 8.39
C ALA A 393 -18.06 5.04 8.65
N THR A 394 -17.17 5.91 8.16
CA THR A 394 -17.24 7.36 8.43
C THR A 394 -17.74 8.21 7.26
N ALA A 395 -17.91 7.62 6.06
CA ALA A 395 -18.33 8.35 4.86
C ALA A 395 -19.81 8.12 4.48
N LEU A 396 -20.44 7.04 4.93
CA LEU A 396 -21.85 6.73 4.60
C LEU A 396 -22.85 7.38 5.57
N ASP A 397 -22.47 7.62 6.83
CA ASP A 397 -23.35 8.26 7.83
C ASP A 397 -23.61 9.76 7.58
N LYS A 398 -22.84 10.40 6.67
CA LYS A 398 -22.96 11.83 6.37
C LYS A 398 -23.59 12.16 5.03
N MET A 399 -23.96 11.18 4.21
CA MET A 399 -24.45 11.44 2.84
C MET A 399 -25.91 11.08 2.56
N ILE A 400 -26.60 10.25 3.38
CA ILE A 400 -28.04 10.00 3.20
C ILE A 400 -28.71 9.68 4.55
N PRO A 401 -29.50 10.58 5.17
CA PRO A 401 -30.37 10.19 6.28
C PRO A 401 -31.58 9.44 5.74
N GLY A 402 -31.79 8.18 6.15
CA GLY A 402 -33.05 7.46 5.93
C GLY A 402 -33.00 6.03 5.38
N PHE A 403 -31.82 5.41 5.20
CA PHE A 403 -31.74 4.07 4.58
C PHE A 403 -31.80 2.87 5.56
N ALA A 404 -32.07 3.11 6.85
CA ALA A 404 -31.99 2.08 7.90
C ALA A 404 -33.31 1.31 8.16
N GLU A 405 -34.40 1.60 7.44
CA GLU A 405 -35.74 1.11 7.84
C GLU A 405 -36.41 0.08 6.91
N GLN A 406 -35.68 -0.52 5.96
CA GLN A 406 -36.21 -1.65 5.18
C GLN A 406 -35.14 -2.71 4.94
N ARG A 407 -35.01 -3.67 5.87
CA ARG A 407 -34.41 -4.99 5.61
C ARG A 407 -34.78 -5.99 6.71
N LEU A 408 -36.07 -6.33 6.73
CA LEU A 408 -36.62 -7.58 7.26
C LEU A 408 -37.77 -7.94 6.34
N GLU A 409 -37.47 -8.67 5.27
CA GLU A 409 -38.30 -9.72 4.64
C GLU A 409 -37.70 -10.12 3.28
N MET A 410 -37.62 -11.45 3.09
CA MET A 410 -37.08 -12.25 1.98
C MET A 410 -35.56 -12.43 1.91
#